data_AF-A0A7S0HJ36-F1
#
_entry.id   AF-A0A7S0HJ36-F1
#
_cell.length_a   1.000
_cell.length_b   1.000
_cell.length_c   1.000
_cell.angle_alpha   90.00
_cell.angle_beta   90.00
_cell.angle_gamma   90.00
#
_symmetry.space_group_name_H-M   'P 1'
#
loop_
_entity.id
_entity.type
_entity.pdbx_description
1 polymer ?
#
loop_
_entity_poly.entity_id
_entity_poly.type
_entity_poly.pdbx_seq_one_letter_code
_entity_poly.pdbx_strand_id
1 'polypeptide(L)'
;PPSPPSPSPLPLPPPPRTAAAASLHAPPPLPPRPPLPPLPPDTIMVGSLVLLEQALTDAAVTHSPLNVVLVQGGAPQEQPFLLDGRPLLVNGTNVTIRSHGEDATLDASFQSRLFEVVNGGELTLNGVRLQNGHAGLENGGGMLVQGTGSKLRMTGGGIFNCTASH
;
A
#
# COMPACT_ATOMS: atom_id res chain seq x y z
N PRO A 1 -77.65 -10.52 -35.39
CA PRO A 1 -76.41 -10.43 -34.55
C PRO A 1 -75.98 -8.96 -34.35
N PRO A 2 -75.92 -8.45 -33.11
CA PRO A 2 -75.45 -7.08 -32.86
C PRO A 2 -73.92 -7.01 -32.96
N SER A 3 -73.43 -5.90 -33.52
CA SER A 3 -72.01 -5.56 -33.67
C SER A 3 -71.32 -5.40 -32.31
N PRO A 4 -70.02 -5.74 -32.18
CA PRO A 4 -69.30 -5.55 -30.92
C PRO A 4 -69.04 -4.05 -30.63
N PRO A 5 -68.98 -3.65 -29.35
CA PRO A 5 -68.71 -2.27 -28.97
C PRO A 5 -67.27 -1.87 -29.28
N SER A 6 -67.07 -0.61 -29.65
CA SER A 6 -65.75 -0.02 -29.89
C SER A 6 -64.90 0.01 -28.60
N PRO A 7 -63.58 -0.27 -28.67
CA PRO A 7 -62.71 -0.19 -27.51
C PRO A 7 -62.42 1.27 -27.13
N SER A 8 -62.53 1.57 -25.83
CA SER A 8 -62.13 2.85 -25.25
C SER A 8 -60.64 3.13 -25.47
N PRO A 9 -60.24 4.40 -25.71
CA PRO A 9 -58.83 4.73 -25.88
C PRO A 9 -58.07 4.55 -24.55
N LEU A 10 -56.91 3.91 -24.63
CA LEU A 10 -55.97 3.75 -23.51
C LEU A 10 -55.43 5.12 -23.06
N PRO A 11 -55.23 5.36 -21.76
CA PRO A 11 -54.60 6.59 -21.28
C PRO A 11 -53.15 6.69 -21.75
N LEU A 12 -52.75 7.89 -22.18
CA LEU A 12 -51.39 8.21 -22.61
C LEU A 12 -50.38 7.94 -21.48
N PRO A 13 -49.16 7.46 -21.80
CA PRO A 13 -48.10 7.33 -20.80
C PRO A 13 -47.68 8.72 -20.29
N PRO A 14 -47.28 8.84 -19.01
CA PRO A 14 -46.78 10.09 -18.46
C PRO A 14 -45.47 10.49 -19.17
N PRO A 15 -45.17 11.81 -19.25
CA PRO A 15 -43.94 12.28 -19.88
C PRO A 15 -42.70 11.75 -19.12
N PRO A 16 -41.56 11.59 -19.82
CA PRO A 16 -40.32 11.15 -19.19
C PRO A 16 -39.91 12.17 -18.13
N ARG A 17 -39.66 11.69 -16.90
CA ARG A 17 -39.03 12.49 -15.86
C ARG A 17 -37.65 12.90 -16.36
N THR A 18 -37.49 14.20 -16.60
CA THR A 18 -36.22 14.86 -16.83
C THR A 18 -35.25 14.38 -15.75
N ALA A 19 -34.22 13.64 -16.17
CA ALA A 19 -33.10 13.32 -15.30
C ALA A 19 -32.53 14.65 -14.79
N ALA A 20 -32.70 14.91 -13.50
CA ALA A 20 -31.99 15.98 -12.84
C ALA A 20 -30.50 15.68 -13.01
N ALA A 21 -29.83 16.46 -13.85
CA ALA A 21 -28.39 16.46 -13.94
C ALA A 21 -27.84 16.77 -12.55
N ALA A 22 -27.35 15.75 -11.86
CA ALA A 22 -26.55 15.94 -10.67
C ALA A 22 -25.28 16.67 -11.13
N SER A 23 -25.21 17.96 -10.84
CA SER A 23 -24.00 18.76 -11.03
C SER A 23 -22.82 18.01 -10.42
N LEU A 24 -21.90 17.56 -11.27
CA LEU A 24 -20.60 17.04 -10.88
C LEU A 24 -19.84 18.15 -10.15
N HIS A 25 -20.02 18.23 -8.84
CA HIS A 25 -19.15 19.05 -8.00
C HIS A 25 -17.79 18.34 -8.01
N ALA A 26 -16.80 18.92 -8.68
CA ALA A 26 -15.43 18.43 -8.58
C ALA A 26 -15.03 18.42 -7.09
N PRO A 27 -14.36 17.37 -6.59
CA PRO A 27 -13.86 17.38 -5.23
C PRO A 27 -12.93 18.59 -5.05
N PRO A 28 -12.97 19.25 -3.88
CA PRO A 28 -12.06 20.35 -3.60
C PRO A 28 -10.61 19.90 -3.79
N PRO A 29 -9.71 20.79 -4.26
CA PRO A 29 -8.30 20.45 -4.42
C PRO A 29 -7.74 19.93 -3.10
N LEU A 30 -7.08 18.77 -3.14
CA LEU A 30 -6.40 18.20 -1.98
C LEU A 30 -5.43 19.24 -1.40
N PRO A 31 -5.31 19.35 -0.07
CA PRO A 31 -4.33 20.24 0.52
C PRO A 31 -2.93 19.88 0.00
N PRO A 32 -2.06 20.88 -0.23
CA PRO A 32 -0.68 20.63 -0.65
C PRO A 32 -0.04 19.67 0.36
N ARG A 33 0.51 18.54 -0.14
CA ARG A 33 1.24 17.59 0.70
C ARG A 33 2.31 18.37 1.46
N PRO A 34 2.43 18.21 2.79
CA PRO A 34 3.51 18.83 3.53
C PRO A 34 4.85 18.46 2.88
N PRO A 35 5.80 19.41 2.77
CA PRO A 35 7.10 19.12 2.19
C PRO A 35 7.73 17.95 2.97
N LEU A 36 8.25 16.98 2.22
CA LEU A 36 8.97 15.86 2.78
C LEU A 36 10.08 16.40 3.70
N PRO A 37 10.22 15.89 4.93
CA PRO A 37 11.30 16.31 5.81
C PRO A 37 12.65 16.09 5.12
N PRO A 38 13.67 16.92 5.43
CA PRO A 38 15.01 16.79 4.88
C PRO A 38 15.51 15.34 5.00
N LEU A 39 16.15 14.82 3.97
CA LEU A 39 16.73 13.49 4.01
C LEU A 39 17.78 13.46 5.15
N PRO A 40 17.71 12.51 6.11
CA PRO A 40 18.78 12.35 7.07
C PRO A 40 20.12 12.08 6.36
N PRO A 41 21.26 12.45 6.96
CA PRO A 41 22.55 11.88 6.58
C PRO A 41 22.43 10.35 6.53
N ASP A 42 23.11 9.70 5.60
CA ASP A 42 23.07 8.24 5.39
C ASP A 42 21.77 7.70 4.77
N THR A 43 21.05 8.54 4.01
CA THR A 43 19.95 8.07 3.17
C THR A 43 20.47 7.39 1.91
N ILE A 44 20.09 6.14 1.69
CA ILE A 44 20.34 5.43 0.43
C ILE A 44 19.08 5.43 -0.45
N MET A 45 19.28 5.60 -1.76
CA MET A 45 18.21 5.45 -2.75
C MET A 45 18.26 4.04 -3.31
N VAL A 46 17.13 3.35 -3.29
CA VAL A 46 17.03 1.96 -3.71
C VAL A 46 15.99 1.83 -4.81
N GLY A 47 16.43 1.36 -5.98
CA GLY A 47 15.58 1.10 -7.14
C GLY A 47 15.29 -0.38 -7.41
N SER A 48 15.78 -1.28 -6.57
CA SER A 48 15.57 -2.73 -6.71
C SER A 48 15.48 -3.44 -5.36
N LEU A 49 14.81 -4.60 -5.34
CA LEU A 49 14.69 -5.39 -4.11
C LEU A 49 16.05 -5.89 -3.60
N VAL A 50 16.94 -6.32 -4.51
CA VAL A 50 18.27 -6.85 -4.15
C VAL A 50 19.07 -5.83 -3.32
N LEU A 51 19.02 -4.55 -3.72
CA LEU A 51 19.69 -3.48 -2.97
C LEU A 51 19.02 -3.20 -1.62
N LEU A 52 17.70 -3.37 -1.53
CA LEU A 52 16.97 -3.22 -0.27
C LEU A 52 17.34 -4.34 0.71
N GLU A 53 17.32 -5.59 0.25
CA GLU A 53 17.72 -6.75 1.06
C GLU A 53 19.16 -6.63 1.55
N GLN A 54 20.08 -6.23 0.67
CA GLN A 54 21.47 -6.03 1.03
C GLN A 54 21.62 -4.95 2.09
N ALA A 55 20.98 -3.79 1.91
CA ALA A 55 21.06 -2.70 2.87
C ALA A 55 20.49 -3.08 4.24
N LEU A 56 19.37 -3.82 4.28
CA LEU A 56 18.81 -4.34 5.53
C LEU A 56 19.75 -5.34 6.22
N THR A 57 20.38 -6.21 5.43
CA THR A 57 21.37 -7.17 5.94
C THR A 57 22.58 -6.46 6.54
N ASP A 58 23.12 -5.46 5.83
CA ASP A 58 24.26 -4.68 6.31
C ASP A 58 23.93 -3.88 7.58
N ALA A 59 22.73 -3.30 7.64
CA ALA A 59 22.25 -2.58 8.82
C ALA A 59 22.06 -3.51 10.03
N ALA A 60 21.59 -4.74 9.81
CA ALA A 60 21.45 -5.74 10.86
C ALA A 60 22.81 -6.21 11.41
N VAL A 61 23.84 -6.31 10.56
CA VAL A 61 25.21 -6.71 10.97
C VAL A 61 25.93 -5.57 11.69
N THR A 62 25.79 -4.35 11.20
CA THR A 62 26.48 -3.17 11.75
C THR A 62 25.73 -2.52 12.90
N HIS A 63 24.48 -2.95 13.18
CA HIS A 63 23.55 -2.32 14.13
C HIS A 63 23.40 -0.80 13.91
N SER A 64 23.64 -0.34 12.68
CA SER A 64 23.57 1.07 12.33
C SER A 64 22.18 1.41 11.81
N PRO A 65 21.65 2.61 12.15
CA PRO A 65 20.35 3.03 11.65
C PRO A 65 20.40 3.17 10.13
N LEU A 66 19.32 2.75 9.46
CA LEU A 66 19.21 2.74 8.01
C LEU A 66 18.07 3.65 7.55
N ASN A 67 18.36 4.55 6.61
CA ASN A 67 17.36 5.39 5.96
C ASN A 67 17.30 5.06 4.47
N VAL A 68 16.18 4.55 3.99
CA VAL A 68 15.99 4.12 2.60
C VAL A 68 14.91 4.96 1.94
N VAL A 69 15.19 5.39 0.72
CA VAL A 69 14.22 5.96 -0.20
C VAL A 69 13.99 4.96 -1.32
N LEU A 70 12.76 4.45 -1.44
CA LEU A 70 12.34 3.59 -2.55
C LEU A 70 12.08 4.46 -3.77
N VAL A 71 12.84 4.24 -4.85
CA VAL A 71 12.69 4.93 -6.11
C VAL A 71 12.07 3.96 -7.10
N GLN A 72 10.76 4.07 -7.34
CA GLN A 72 10.12 3.35 -8.43
C GLN A 72 10.54 4.01 -9.75
N GLY A 73 11.10 3.21 -10.67
CA GLY A 73 11.64 3.71 -11.94
C GLY A 73 10.60 4.49 -12.74
N GLY A 74 10.93 5.71 -13.15
CA GLY A 74 10.03 6.63 -13.84
C GLY A 74 9.57 6.12 -15.21
N ALA A 75 8.37 5.56 -15.25
CA ALA A 75 7.50 5.35 -16.41
C ALA A 75 6.06 5.18 -15.86
N PRO A 76 4.98 5.35 -16.63
CA PRO A 76 3.63 5.59 -16.09
C PRO A 76 2.93 4.35 -15.48
N GLN A 77 3.69 3.37 -15.01
CA GLN A 77 3.19 2.30 -14.16
C GLN A 77 4.13 2.14 -12.96
N GLU A 78 3.58 2.44 -11.79
CA GLU A 78 4.09 2.15 -10.44
C GLU A 78 4.50 0.67 -10.34
N GLN A 79 5.69 0.30 -10.83
CA GLN A 79 6.10 -1.10 -10.80
C GLN A 79 6.38 -1.50 -9.35
N PRO A 80 5.65 -2.47 -8.79
CA PRO A 80 5.86 -2.88 -7.41
C PRO A 80 7.22 -3.55 -7.26
N PHE A 81 7.82 -3.38 -6.09
CA PHE A 81 8.92 -4.21 -5.62
C PHE A 81 8.32 -5.58 -5.27
N LEU A 82 8.46 -6.53 -6.19
CA LEU A 82 8.01 -7.91 -6.02
C LEU A 82 8.99 -8.68 -5.15
N LEU A 83 8.55 -9.15 -3.98
CA LEU A 83 9.34 -10.02 -3.10
C LEU A 83 9.40 -11.44 -3.68
N ASP A 84 10.49 -12.15 -3.37
CA ASP A 84 10.79 -13.49 -3.89
C ASP A 84 10.28 -14.63 -2.98
N GLY A 85 9.23 -14.36 -2.19
CA GLY A 85 8.68 -15.28 -1.21
C GLY A 85 9.44 -15.32 0.11
N ARG A 86 10.32 -14.34 0.37
CA ARG A 86 10.98 -14.15 1.67
C ARG A 86 10.61 -12.80 2.27
N PRO A 87 10.38 -12.72 3.60
CA PRO A 87 10.13 -11.45 4.26
C PRO A 87 11.41 -10.62 4.38
N LEU A 88 11.26 -9.30 4.28
CA LEU A 88 12.32 -8.35 4.59
C LEU A 88 12.53 -8.28 6.11
N LEU A 89 13.70 -8.71 6.56
CA LEU A 89 14.02 -8.81 7.98
C LEU A 89 14.60 -7.50 8.54
N VAL A 90 13.98 -6.98 9.59
CA VAL A 90 14.48 -5.86 10.41
C VAL A 90 14.86 -6.40 11.78
N ASN A 91 16.16 -6.50 12.05
CA ASN A 91 16.69 -7.22 13.20
C ASN A 91 17.57 -6.30 14.06
N GLY A 92 17.08 -5.93 15.25
CA GLY A 92 17.87 -5.22 16.26
C GLY A 92 18.48 -3.88 15.81
N THR A 93 17.85 -3.23 14.81
CA THR A 93 18.27 -1.92 14.30
C THR A 93 17.06 -1.07 13.92
N ASN A 94 17.29 0.24 13.75
CA ASN A 94 16.26 1.21 13.39
C ASN A 94 16.30 1.45 11.88
N VAL A 95 15.22 1.09 11.19
CA VAL A 95 15.09 1.22 9.75
C VAL A 95 13.95 2.18 9.43
N THR A 96 14.22 3.17 8.59
CA THR A 96 13.20 4.04 8.01
C THR A 96 13.17 3.82 6.51
N ILE A 97 12.02 3.43 5.96
CA ILE A 97 11.78 3.29 4.52
C ILE A 97 10.69 4.27 4.10
N ARG A 98 10.96 5.04 3.05
CA ARG A 98 10.00 6.01 2.49
C ARG A 98 9.92 5.90 0.98
N SER A 99 8.77 6.24 0.40
CA SER A 99 8.64 6.38 -1.04
C SER A 99 9.25 7.69 -1.56
N HIS A 100 9.83 7.64 -2.76
CA HIS A 100 10.13 8.79 -3.58
C HIS A 100 8.92 9.14 -4.48
N GLY A 101 7.98 9.94 -3.97
CA GLY A 101 6.82 10.40 -4.75
C GLY A 101 5.49 9.79 -4.28
N GLU A 102 4.71 9.23 -5.22
CA GLU A 102 3.50 8.46 -4.88
C GLU A 102 3.85 7.10 -4.26
N ASP A 103 2.93 6.53 -3.48
CA ASP A 103 3.21 5.46 -2.52
C ASP A 103 3.91 4.25 -3.18
N ALA A 104 5.21 4.08 -2.90
CA ALA A 104 5.99 2.96 -3.44
C ALA A 104 5.36 1.66 -2.96
N THR A 105 5.17 0.72 -3.88
CA THR A 105 4.47 -0.53 -3.60
C THR A 105 5.46 -1.66 -3.39
N LEU A 106 5.42 -2.28 -2.22
CA LEU A 106 6.04 -3.57 -1.93
C LEU A 106 4.94 -4.64 -2.01
N ASP A 107 5.20 -5.71 -2.76
CA ASP A 107 4.21 -6.74 -3.06
C ASP A 107 4.80 -8.13 -2.81
N ALA A 108 4.20 -8.87 -1.87
CA ALA A 108 4.63 -10.22 -1.53
C ALA A 108 4.03 -11.33 -2.40
N SER A 109 3.18 -11.00 -3.37
CA SER A 109 2.57 -11.94 -4.32
C SER A 109 1.89 -13.15 -3.65
N PHE A 110 1.40 -12.99 -2.42
CA PHE A 110 0.86 -14.03 -1.53
C PHE A 110 1.82 -15.17 -1.18
N GLN A 111 3.12 -14.96 -1.35
CA GLN A 111 4.15 -15.98 -1.11
C GLN A 111 4.77 -15.87 0.27
N SER A 112 4.71 -14.69 0.91
CA SER A 112 5.32 -14.44 2.21
C SER A 112 4.67 -13.27 2.95
N ARG A 113 5.14 -13.02 4.17
CA ARG A 113 5.03 -11.68 4.79
C ARG A 113 5.89 -10.69 3.99
N LEU A 114 5.61 -9.40 4.11
CA LEU A 114 6.45 -8.35 3.54
C LEU A 114 7.62 -8.03 4.46
N PHE A 115 7.34 -7.87 5.76
CA PHE A 115 8.39 -7.64 6.75
C PHE A 115 8.23 -8.52 7.98
N GLU A 116 9.38 -8.78 8.59
CA GLU A 116 9.50 -9.34 9.92
C GLU A 116 10.40 -8.45 10.76
N VAL A 117 9.90 -7.96 11.90
CA VAL A 117 10.62 -7.06 12.80
C VAL A 117 10.87 -7.78 14.12
N VAL A 118 12.15 -7.96 14.46
CA VAL A 118 12.59 -8.83 15.56
C VAL A 118 13.71 -8.21 16.40
N ASN A 119 13.94 -8.81 17.57
CA ASN A 119 15.07 -8.51 18.47
C ASN A 119 15.24 -7.02 18.80
N GLY A 120 14.13 -6.31 19.02
CA GLY A 120 14.18 -4.88 19.35
C GLY A 120 14.33 -3.97 18.13
N GLY A 121 14.20 -4.49 16.91
CA GLY A 121 14.21 -3.69 15.69
C GLY A 121 13.03 -2.73 15.61
N GLU A 122 13.25 -1.58 14.99
CA GLU A 122 12.22 -0.56 14.79
C GLU A 122 12.09 -0.25 13.31
N LEU A 123 10.92 -0.51 12.73
CA LEU A 123 10.63 -0.20 11.33
C LEU A 123 9.68 1.00 11.24
N THR A 124 10.11 2.06 10.58
CA THR A 124 9.27 3.20 10.19
C THR A 124 9.03 3.19 8.69
N LEU A 125 7.76 3.11 8.27
CA LEU A 125 7.35 3.21 6.87
C LEU A 125 6.64 4.54 6.62
N ASN A 126 7.05 5.27 5.59
CA ASN A 126 6.44 6.55 5.22
C ASN A 126 5.99 6.58 3.74
N GLY A 127 4.67 6.62 3.51
CA GLY A 127 4.12 6.64 2.16
C GLY A 127 4.46 5.37 1.38
N VAL A 128 4.37 4.19 2.03
CA VAL A 128 4.68 2.90 1.40
C VAL A 128 3.42 2.05 1.39
N ARG A 129 3.10 1.48 0.23
CA ARG A 129 2.00 0.53 0.03
C ARG A 129 2.55 -0.88 0.23
N LEU A 130 1.94 -1.62 1.16
CA LEU A 130 2.23 -3.01 1.44
C LEU A 130 1.09 -3.85 0.91
N GLN A 131 1.34 -4.83 0.03
CA GLN A 131 0.25 -5.63 -0.52
C GLN A 131 0.53 -7.12 -0.70
N ASN A 132 -0.56 -7.87 -0.77
CA ASN A 132 -0.59 -9.31 -1.04
C ASN A 132 0.32 -10.12 -0.10
N GLY A 133 0.39 -9.73 1.17
CA GLY A 133 1.14 -10.45 2.19
C GLY A 133 0.38 -11.64 2.73
N HIS A 134 0.99 -12.82 2.73
CA HIS A 134 0.39 -14.04 3.27
C HIS A 134 1.46 -14.93 3.93
N ALA A 135 1.28 -15.22 5.22
CA ALA A 135 2.21 -16.05 5.98
C ALA A 135 1.93 -17.56 5.89
N GLY A 136 0.97 -17.99 5.05
CA GLY A 136 0.61 -19.41 4.92
C GLY A 136 0.00 -19.95 6.22
N LEU A 137 0.70 -20.88 6.87
CA LEU A 137 0.29 -21.47 8.16
C LEU A 137 0.97 -20.82 9.36
N GLU A 138 1.79 -19.80 9.14
CA GLU A 138 2.52 -19.12 10.21
C GLU A 138 1.79 -17.86 10.71
N ASN A 139 2.27 -17.32 11.83
CA ASN A 139 1.73 -16.11 12.44
C ASN A 139 1.87 -14.87 11.54
N GLY A 140 0.91 -13.96 11.67
CA GLY A 140 0.92 -12.69 10.92
C GLY A 140 0.33 -12.83 9.52
N GLY A 141 0.32 -11.71 8.79
CA GLY A 141 -0.17 -11.65 7.41
C GLY A 141 0.87 -11.01 6.51
N GLY A 142 0.72 -9.71 6.25
CA GLY A 142 1.76 -8.94 5.56
C GLY A 142 2.90 -8.47 6.46
N MET A 143 2.72 -8.52 7.78
CA MET A 143 3.69 -8.02 8.75
C MET A 143 3.72 -8.95 9.96
N LEU A 144 4.92 -9.20 10.48
CA LEU A 144 5.13 -9.77 11.81
C LEU A 144 6.05 -8.85 12.62
N VAL A 145 5.60 -8.43 13.79
CA VAL A 145 6.41 -7.66 14.75
C VAL A 145 6.43 -8.47 16.04
N GLN A 146 7.60 -8.98 16.41
CA GLN A 146 7.73 -9.90 17.54
C GLN A 146 9.01 -9.69 18.33
N GLY A 147 9.00 -10.13 19.58
CA GLY A 147 10.11 -9.95 20.52
C GLY A 147 10.06 -8.60 21.26
N THR A 148 10.71 -8.57 22.42
CA THR A 148 10.73 -7.39 23.30
C THR A 148 11.38 -6.20 22.61
N GLY A 149 10.71 -5.06 22.65
CA GLY A 149 11.22 -3.80 22.10
C GLY A 149 11.03 -3.62 20.59
N SER A 150 10.56 -4.64 19.87
CA SER A 150 10.29 -4.54 18.44
C SER A 150 9.11 -3.62 18.15
N LYS A 151 9.24 -2.76 17.14
CA LYS A 151 8.25 -1.71 16.84
C LYS A 151 8.02 -1.55 15.36
N LEU A 152 6.78 -1.19 15.02
CA LEU A 152 6.39 -0.74 13.70
C LEU A 152 5.69 0.60 13.81
N ARG A 153 6.08 1.54 12.98
CA ARG A 153 5.38 2.80 12.77
C ARG A 153 5.11 2.99 11.29
N MET A 154 3.86 3.26 10.92
CA MET A 154 3.49 3.56 9.54
C MET A 154 2.81 4.93 9.50
N THR A 155 3.22 5.77 8.56
CA THR A 155 2.64 7.10 8.32
C THR A 155 2.47 7.33 6.82
N GLY A 156 1.23 7.43 6.34
CA GLY A 156 0.97 7.44 4.89
C GLY A 156 1.17 6.06 4.25
N GLY A 157 0.65 5.88 3.03
CA GLY A 157 0.56 4.57 2.38
C GLY A 157 -0.57 3.71 2.93
N GLY A 158 -0.41 2.38 2.91
CA GLY A 158 -1.44 1.47 3.42
C GLY A 158 -1.09 -0.02 3.27
N ILE A 159 -1.88 -0.87 3.95
CA ILE A 159 -1.78 -2.33 3.89
C ILE A 159 -3.00 -2.85 3.13
N PHE A 160 -2.78 -3.59 2.04
CA PHE A 160 -3.82 -4.01 1.12
C PHE A 160 -3.76 -5.51 0.88
N ASN A 161 -4.91 -6.18 0.96
CA ASN A 161 -5.03 -7.58 0.54
C ASN A 161 -4.02 -8.52 1.25
N CYS A 162 -3.69 -8.20 2.50
CA CYS A 162 -2.84 -9.05 3.32
C CYS A 162 -3.71 -9.99 4.15
N THR A 163 -3.41 -11.29 4.09
CA THR A 163 -4.16 -12.33 4.79
C THR A 163 -3.32 -12.89 5.92
N ALA A 164 -3.78 -12.64 7.15
CA ALA A 164 -3.27 -13.33 8.32
C ALA A 164 -4.02 -14.64 8.53
N SER A 165 -3.31 -15.68 8.91
CA SER A 165 -3.84 -17.02 9.19
C SER A 165 -3.30 -17.52 10.53
N HIS A 166 -4.06 -18.42 11.15
CA HIS A 166 -3.77 -19.06 12.43
C HIS A 166 -4.18 -20.53 12.35
#